data_AF-A0A7Z2SZ97-F1
#
_entry.id   AF-A0A7Z2SZ97-F1
#
_cell.length_a   1.000
_cell.length_b   1.000
_cell.length_c   1.000
_cell.angle_alpha   90.00
_cell.angle_beta   90.00
_cell.angle_gamma   90.00
#
_symmetry.space_group_name_H-M   'P 1'
#
loop_
_entity.id
_entity.type
_entity.pdbx_description
1 polymer ?
#
loop_
_entity_poly.entity_id
_entity_poly.type
_entity_poly.pdbx_seq_one_letter_code
_entity_poly.pdbx_strand_id
1 'polypeptide(L)'
;MEQKLTNIWKDWRLHAIVLIIVVLTEFIGTHSFTVGPGVVLLLPMLYAIIIGLALFFTPLIKEKQAKNAEPLIILGVTLLIAKIGVVIGPSLPEIIAAGPALLLQEFGNLGTIFIALPVAVLLGLKREAIGMTHSVAREPNVGLIMDKYGFHSPEGRGVMAIYIFGTVFGAVFMGLISGFLATITPLSPLSFAMASGIGSGSMMAAASGSLVAAFPSMESDILAFAGASNLLSLSTGLYMSIFIGLPLTEKMYQLLTREKKTTKKTEEV
;
A
#
# COMPACT_ATOMS: atom_id res chain seq x y z
N MET A 1 24.22 3.09 -13.57
CA MET A 1 23.33 3.57 -12.47
C MET A 1 24.00 4.69 -11.65
N GLU A 2 25.33 4.71 -11.51
CA GLU A 2 26.07 5.69 -10.68
C GLU A 2 26.01 7.17 -11.12
N GLN A 3 25.96 7.48 -12.43
CA GLN A 3 26.09 8.88 -12.89
C GLN A 3 24.86 9.79 -12.64
N LYS A 4 23.66 9.26 -12.36
CA LYS A 4 22.45 10.08 -12.14
C LYS A 4 22.25 10.50 -10.67
N LEU A 5 22.77 9.75 -9.71
CA LEU A 5 22.57 10.02 -8.27
C LEU A 5 23.42 11.19 -7.76
N THR A 6 24.53 11.51 -8.43
CA THR A 6 25.55 12.48 -7.97
C THR A 6 25.14 13.96 -8.09
N ASN A 7 24.05 14.28 -8.80
CA ASN A 7 23.61 15.67 -9.02
C ASN A 7 22.27 16.02 -8.34
N ILE A 8 21.63 15.09 -7.63
CA ILE A 8 20.31 15.31 -7.01
C ILE A 8 20.37 16.38 -5.92
N TRP A 9 21.47 16.43 -5.17
CA TRP A 9 21.73 17.44 -4.12
C TRP A 9 21.84 18.87 -4.66
N LYS A 10 22.11 19.04 -5.96
CA LYS A 10 22.25 20.37 -6.57
C LYS A 10 20.91 21.07 -6.82
N ASP A 11 19.79 20.36 -6.75
CA ASP A 11 18.45 20.92 -6.93
C ASP A 11 17.89 21.48 -5.60
N TRP A 12 18.59 22.47 -5.04
CA TRP A 12 18.20 23.08 -3.75
C TRP A 12 16.77 23.61 -3.74
N ARG A 13 16.27 24.04 -4.91
CA ARG A 13 14.89 24.53 -5.07
C ARG A 13 13.88 23.42 -4.83
N LEU A 14 14.10 22.24 -5.39
CA LEU A 14 13.25 21.08 -5.14
C LEU A 14 13.27 20.70 -3.65
N HIS A 15 14.45 20.63 -3.04
CA HIS A 15 14.59 20.30 -1.61
C HIS A 15 13.90 21.32 -0.70
N ALA A 16 14.06 22.62 -0.98
CA ALA A 16 13.40 23.68 -0.23
C ALA A 16 11.87 23.62 -0.37
N ILE A 17 11.36 23.37 -1.58
CA ILE A 17 9.91 23.22 -1.82
C ILE A 17 9.38 22.01 -1.04
N VAL A 18 10.04 20.85 -1.13
CA VAL A 18 9.64 19.65 -0.39
C VAL A 18 9.64 19.91 1.12
N LEU A 19 10.68 20.57 1.65
CA LEU A 19 10.77 20.91 3.06
C LEU A 19 9.62 21.83 3.50
N ILE A 20 9.31 22.86 2.72
CA ILE A 20 8.18 23.77 3.00
C ILE A 20 6.86 23.00 3.01
N ILE A 21 6.63 22.14 2.02
CA ILE A 21 5.40 21.31 1.97
C ILE A 21 5.32 20.46 3.23
N VAL A 22 6.38 19.75 3.60
CA VAL A 22 6.41 18.90 4.81
C VAL A 22 6.08 19.74 6.04
N VAL A 23 6.75 20.87 6.25
CA VAL A 23 6.48 21.76 7.41
C VAL A 23 5.03 22.22 7.44
N LEU A 24 4.47 22.65 6.30
CA LEU A 24 3.07 23.08 6.22
C LEU A 24 2.09 21.94 6.50
N THR A 25 2.32 20.77 5.94
CA THR A 25 1.40 19.63 6.12
C THR A 25 1.47 19.01 7.51
N GLU A 26 2.66 18.98 8.12
CA GLU A 26 2.82 18.56 9.50
C GLU A 26 2.23 19.60 10.46
N PHE A 27 2.32 20.89 10.14
CA PHE A 27 1.67 21.95 10.92
C PHE A 27 0.15 21.85 10.88
N ILE A 28 -0.43 21.50 9.73
CA ILE A 28 -1.87 21.17 9.63
C ILE A 28 -2.19 19.93 10.47
N GLY A 29 -1.32 18.93 10.43
CA GLY A 29 -1.48 17.69 11.19
C GLY A 29 -2.65 16.83 10.72
N THR A 30 -2.92 15.78 11.47
CA THR A 30 -3.98 14.83 11.15
C THR A 30 -5.35 15.41 11.51
N HIS A 31 -6.29 15.39 10.56
CA HIS A 31 -7.68 15.74 10.83
C HIS A 31 -8.56 14.50 10.70
N SER A 32 -9.53 14.35 11.59
CA SER A 32 -10.52 13.28 11.54
C SER A 32 -11.93 13.87 11.54
N PHE A 33 -12.82 13.22 10.80
CA PHE A 33 -14.26 13.49 10.89
C PHE A 33 -15.04 12.20 10.69
N THR A 34 -16.21 12.14 11.31
CA THR A 34 -17.09 10.96 11.26
C THR A 34 -18.06 11.06 10.09
N VAL A 35 -18.23 9.98 9.35
CA VAL A 35 -19.26 9.82 8.30
C VAL A 35 -20.07 8.57 8.64
N GLY A 36 -21.22 8.77 9.30
CA GLY A 36 -21.99 7.66 9.86
C GLY A 36 -21.13 6.87 10.87
N PRO A 37 -21.06 5.53 10.78
CA PRO A 37 -20.22 4.71 11.66
C PRO A 37 -18.72 4.68 11.28
N GLY A 38 -18.34 5.28 10.14
CA GLY A 38 -16.95 5.33 9.69
C GLY A 38 -16.25 6.62 10.11
N VAL A 39 -14.93 6.57 10.28
CA VAL A 39 -14.08 7.76 10.46
C VAL A 39 -13.20 7.93 9.22
N VAL A 40 -13.18 9.15 8.69
CA VAL A 40 -12.24 9.54 7.64
C VAL A 40 -11.05 10.21 8.29
N LEU A 41 -9.86 9.66 8.08
CA LEU A 41 -8.60 10.21 8.56
C LEU A 41 -7.86 10.91 7.43
N LEU A 42 -7.77 12.23 7.50
CA LEU A 42 -6.99 13.05 6.59
C LEU A 42 -5.59 13.22 7.16
N LEU A 43 -4.64 12.48 6.59
CA LEU A 43 -3.24 12.47 7.03
C LEU A 43 -2.45 13.60 6.34
N PRO A 44 -1.40 14.14 6.99
CA PRO A 44 -0.48 15.11 6.37
C PRO A 44 -0.02 14.75 4.96
N MET A 45 0.25 13.46 4.74
CA MET A 45 0.69 12.92 3.45
C MET A 45 -0.33 13.12 2.31
N LEU A 46 -1.64 13.07 2.61
CA LEU A 46 -2.70 13.33 1.63
C LEU A 46 -2.61 14.78 1.13
N TYR A 47 -2.47 15.73 2.04
CA TYR A 47 -2.30 17.14 1.69
C TYR A 47 -1.01 17.36 0.90
N ALA A 48 0.09 16.71 1.29
CA ALA A 48 1.37 16.83 0.63
C ALA A 48 1.30 16.40 -0.85
N ILE A 49 0.56 15.31 -1.14
CA ILE A 49 0.36 14.84 -2.51
C ILE A 49 -0.51 15.79 -3.32
N ILE A 50 -1.60 16.32 -2.74
CA ILE A 50 -2.47 17.30 -3.42
C ILE A 50 -1.69 18.57 -3.73
N ILE A 51 -0.92 19.11 -2.77
CA ILE A 51 -0.09 20.30 -2.95
C ILE A 51 1.00 20.03 -3.98
N GLY A 52 1.70 18.89 -3.90
CA GLY A 52 2.74 18.50 -4.85
C GLY A 52 2.21 18.38 -6.28
N LEU A 53 1.02 17.78 -6.45
CA LEU A 53 0.34 17.69 -7.74
C LEU A 53 -0.10 19.06 -8.25
N ALA A 54 -0.66 19.92 -7.39
CA ALA A 54 -1.03 21.28 -7.76
C ALA A 54 0.20 22.09 -8.22
N LEU A 55 1.32 21.97 -7.50
CA LEU A 55 2.58 22.63 -7.85
C LEU A 55 3.17 22.13 -9.17
N PHE A 56 2.95 20.88 -9.56
CA PHE A 56 3.36 20.37 -10.87
C PHE A 56 2.71 21.14 -12.04
N PHE A 57 1.51 21.70 -11.83
CA PHE A 57 0.84 22.55 -12.82
C PHE A 57 1.25 24.03 -12.75
N THR A 58 2.25 24.38 -11.93
CA THR A 58 2.78 25.75 -11.78
C THR A 58 4.20 25.85 -12.34
N PRO A 59 4.70 27.06 -12.67
CA PRO A 59 6.08 27.23 -13.14
C PRO A 59 7.16 26.91 -12.10
N LEU A 60 6.78 26.66 -10.84
CA LEU A 60 7.68 26.34 -9.72
C LEU A 60 8.31 24.95 -9.87
N ILE A 61 7.53 23.96 -10.31
CA ILE A 61 7.99 22.58 -10.56
C ILE A 61 7.91 22.33 -12.06
N LYS A 62 9.07 22.06 -12.69
CA LYS A 62 9.13 21.66 -14.09
C LYS A 62 9.38 20.16 -14.20
N GLU A 63 9.21 19.60 -15.40
CA GLU A 63 9.45 18.18 -15.68
C GLU A 63 10.85 17.70 -15.24
N LYS A 64 11.86 18.57 -15.31
CA LYS A 64 13.23 18.27 -14.84
C LYS A 64 13.26 17.97 -13.34
N GLN A 65 12.57 18.76 -12.53
CA GLN A 65 12.49 18.61 -11.08
C GLN A 65 11.69 17.36 -10.71
N ALA A 66 10.61 17.07 -11.44
CA ALA A 66 9.86 15.83 -11.28
C ALA A 66 10.73 14.60 -11.57
N LYS A 67 11.53 14.62 -12.64
CA LYS A 67 12.51 13.56 -12.94
C LYS A 67 13.62 13.45 -11.89
N ASN A 68 14.04 14.56 -11.29
CA ASN A 68 15.03 14.56 -10.20
C ASN A 68 14.46 14.03 -8.88
N ALA A 69 13.13 14.01 -8.71
CA ALA A 69 12.47 13.49 -7.51
C ALA A 69 12.33 11.95 -7.51
N GLU A 70 12.25 11.32 -8.69
CA GLU A 70 12.09 9.86 -8.83
C GLU A 70 13.17 9.07 -8.06
N PRO A 71 14.49 9.38 -8.15
CA PRO A 71 15.50 8.66 -7.38
C PRO A 71 15.43 8.92 -5.86
N LEU A 72 14.85 10.04 -5.43
CA LEU A 72 14.65 10.32 -3.99
C LEU A 72 13.59 9.38 -3.40
N ILE A 73 12.56 9.04 -4.17
CA ILE A 73 11.57 8.04 -3.78
C ILE A 73 12.25 6.69 -3.59
N ILE A 74 13.09 6.27 -4.55
CA ILE A 74 13.84 5.02 -4.45
C ILE A 74 14.69 5.02 -3.18
N LEU A 75 15.47 6.08 -2.95
CA LEU A 75 16.33 6.20 -1.78
C LEU A 75 15.53 6.08 -0.47
N GLY A 76 14.41 6.80 -0.34
CA GLY A 76 13.56 6.76 0.83
C GLY A 76 12.93 5.38 1.07
N VAL A 77 12.40 4.77 0.00
CA VAL A 77 11.81 3.43 0.06
C VAL A 77 12.87 2.37 0.40
N THR A 78 14.09 2.45 -0.16
CA THR A 78 15.18 1.52 0.17
C THR A 78 15.57 1.62 1.65
N LEU A 79 15.69 2.83 2.21
CA LEU A 79 15.95 3.00 3.65
C LEU A 79 14.83 2.42 4.51
N LEU A 80 13.59 2.61 4.09
CA LEU A 80 12.43 2.07 4.79
C LEU A 80 12.38 0.54 4.73
N ILE A 81 12.67 -0.06 3.57
CA ILE A 81 12.80 -1.51 3.42
C ILE A 81 13.94 -2.05 4.29
N ALA A 82 15.09 -1.36 4.34
CA ALA A 82 16.21 -1.77 5.19
C ALA A 82 15.81 -1.76 6.68
N LYS A 83 15.13 -0.70 7.13
CA LYS A 83 14.58 -0.63 8.49
C LYS A 83 13.62 -1.79 8.77
N ILE A 84 12.70 -2.05 7.85
CA ILE A 84 11.71 -3.12 7.98
C ILE A 84 12.40 -4.49 8.04
N GLY A 85 13.42 -4.74 7.23
CA GLY A 85 14.19 -5.99 7.28
C GLY A 85 14.85 -6.24 8.64
N VAL A 86 15.39 -5.19 9.27
CA VAL A 86 15.97 -5.27 10.63
C VAL A 86 14.89 -5.48 11.71
N VAL A 87 13.65 -5.07 11.46
CA VAL A 87 12.51 -5.31 12.36
C VAL A 87 11.94 -6.72 12.18
N ILE A 88 11.77 -7.19 10.94
CA ILE A 88 11.16 -8.50 10.65
C ILE A 88 12.07 -9.66 11.04
N GLY A 89 13.39 -9.54 10.79
CA GLY A 89 14.34 -10.64 11.03
C GLY A 89 14.29 -11.22 12.45
N PRO A 90 14.38 -10.37 13.50
CA PRO A 90 14.25 -10.81 14.88
C PRO A 90 12.87 -11.39 15.25
N SER A 91 11.81 -11.02 14.53
CA SER A 91 10.43 -11.44 14.81
C SER A 91 10.05 -12.82 14.24
N LEU A 92 10.99 -13.53 13.60
CA LEU A 92 10.76 -14.87 13.03
C LEU A 92 10.24 -15.90 14.05
N PRO A 93 10.76 -15.98 15.29
CA PRO A 93 10.22 -16.90 16.30
C PRO A 93 8.76 -16.57 16.66
N GLU A 94 8.40 -15.30 16.77
CA GLU A 94 7.05 -14.84 17.04
C GLU A 94 6.10 -15.18 15.89
N ILE A 95 6.57 -15.13 14.64
CA ILE A 95 5.81 -15.57 13.46
C ILE A 95 5.48 -17.08 13.54
N ILE A 96 6.44 -17.90 13.95
CA ILE A 96 6.24 -19.34 14.14
C ILE A 96 5.25 -19.58 15.30
N ALA A 97 5.35 -18.77 16.34
CA ALA A 97 4.48 -18.82 17.51
C ALA A 97 3.09 -18.17 17.29
N ALA A 98 2.91 -17.38 16.22
CA ALA A 98 1.70 -16.61 15.91
C ALA A 98 0.42 -17.47 15.80
N GLY A 99 0.57 -18.79 15.82
CA GLY A 99 -0.53 -19.72 15.82
C GLY A 99 -1.24 -19.78 14.47
N PRO A 100 -2.06 -20.82 14.24
CA PRO A 100 -2.70 -21.02 12.95
C PRO A 100 -3.63 -19.88 12.53
N ALA A 101 -4.30 -19.23 13.49
CA ALA A 101 -5.27 -18.17 13.19
C ALA A 101 -4.63 -16.95 12.50
N LEU A 102 -3.44 -16.52 12.96
CA LEU A 102 -2.75 -15.34 12.42
C LEU A 102 -2.08 -15.65 11.08
N LEU A 103 -1.65 -16.90 10.85
CA LEU A 103 -1.17 -17.33 9.54
C LEU A 103 -2.31 -17.47 8.52
N LEU A 104 -3.47 -17.98 8.94
CA LEU A 104 -4.66 -18.09 8.09
C LEU A 104 -5.17 -16.72 7.63
N GLN A 105 -5.01 -15.68 8.46
CA GLN A 105 -5.35 -14.32 8.08
C GLN A 105 -4.61 -13.86 6.82
N GLU A 106 -3.33 -14.22 6.65
CA GLU A 106 -2.57 -13.82 5.46
C GLU A 106 -3.11 -14.41 4.16
N PHE A 107 -3.83 -15.53 4.21
CA PHE A 107 -4.55 -16.04 3.03
C PHE A 107 -5.68 -15.09 2.61
N GLY A 108 -6.27 -14.36 3.56
CA GLY A 108 -7.24 -13.30 3.26
C GLY A 108 -6.65 -12.21 2.37
N ASN A 109 -5.36 -11.87 2.55
CA ASN A 109 -4.68 -10.88 1.72
C ASN A 109 -4.56 -11.33 0.25
N LEU A 110 -4.56 -12.64 -0.03
CA LEU A 110 -4.58 -13.16 -1.40
C LEU A 110 -5.92 -12.94 -2.10
N GLY A 111 -7.00 -12.67 -1.36
CA GLY A 111 -8.32 -12.38 -1.89
C GLY A 111 -8.32 -11.25 -2.93
N THR A 112 -7.45 -10.25 -2.74
CA THR A 112 -7.29 -9.14 -3.69
C THR A 112 -6.93 -9.60 -5.10
N ILE A 113 -6.12 -10.65 -5.24
CA ILE A 113 -5.66 -11.16 -6.53
C ILE A 113 -6.85 -11.63 -7.38
N PHE A 114 -7.82 -12.29 -6.75
CA PHE A 114 -8.97 -12.87 -7.45
C PHE A 114 -9.97 -11.84 -7.97
N ILE A 115 -9.91 -10.59 -7.47
CA ILE A 115 -10.82 -9.51 -7.89
C ILE A 115 -10.05 -8.45 -8.68
N ALA A 116 -8.96 -7.94 -8.11
CA ALA A 116 -8.20 -6.83 -8.68
C ALA A 116 -7.50 -7.22 -9.99
N LEU A 117 -6.95 -8.44 -10.09
CA LEU A 117 -6.23 -8.87 -11.31
C LEU A 117 -7.17 -9.00 -12.52
N PRO A 118 -8.33 -9.70 -12.44
CA PRO A 118 -9.30 -9.69 -13.54
C PRO A 118 -9.73 -8.29 -13.95
N VAL A 119 -10.03 -7.41 -12.99
CA VAL A 119 -10.42 -6.02 -13.27
C VAL A 119 -9.30 -5.26 -13.99
N ALA A 120 -8.05 -5.37 -13.51
CA ALA A 120 -6.89 -4.74 -14.13
C ALA A 120 -6.69 -5.22 -15.58
N VAL A 121 -6.80 -6.53 -15.83
CA VAL A 121 -6.67 -7.11 -17.17
C VAL A 121 -7.83 -6.69 -18.08
N LEU A 122 -9.06 -6.58 -17.55
CA LEU A 122 -10.22 -6.08 -18.29
C LEU A 122 -10.02 -4.63 -18.74
N LEU A 123 -9.46 -3.78 -17.88
CA LEU A 123 -9.08 -2.40 -18.19
C LEU A 123 -7.89 -2.28 -19.17
N GLY A 124 -7.34 -3.40 -19.64
CA GLY A 124 -6.27 -3.43 -20.65
C GLY A 124 -4.86 -3.26 -20.09
N LEU A 125 -4.71 -3.33 -18.76
CA LEU A 125 -3.40 -3.27 -18.11
C LEU A 125 -2.63 -4.56 -18.42
N LYS A 126 -1.35 -4.42 -18.77
CA LYS A 126 -0.49 -5.54 -19.17
C LYS A 126 0.24 -6.07 -17.94
N ARG A 127 1.57 -6.20 -18.02
CA ARG A 127 2.38 -6.74 -16.93
C ARG A 127 2.44 -5.82 -15.71
N GLU A 128 2.10 -4.54 -15.86
CA GLU A 128 1.79 -3.64 -14.75
C GLU A 128 0.79 -4.27 -13.77
N ALA A 129 -0.21 -5.02 -14.29
CA ALA A 129 -1.26 -5.64 -13.47
C ALA A 129 -0.68 -6.58 -12.41
N ILE A 130 0.37 -7.32 -12.72
CA ILE A 130 1.02 -8.23 -11.78
C ILE A 130 1.58 -7.44 -10.58
N GLY A 131 2.29 -6.35 -10.85
CA GLY A 131 2.81 -5.47 -9.80
C GLY A 131 1.69 -4.80 -8.99
N MET A 132 0.60 -4.41 -9.64
CA MET A 132 -0.54 -3.74 -9.00
C MET A 132 -1.36 -4.64 -8.09
N THR A 133 -1.52 -5.93 -8.42
CA THR A 133 -2.58 -6.75 -7.81
C THR A 133 -2.08 -7.94 -7.00
N HIS A 134 -0.77 -8.20 -6.97
CA HIS A 134 -0.23 -9.32 -6.18
C HIS A 134 -0.36 -9.13 -4.66
N SER A 135 -0.54 -7.88 -4.21
CA SER A 135 -0.68 -7.50 -2.81
C SER A 135 -1.29 -6.09 -2.71
N VAL A 136 -1.43 -5.57 -1.48
CA VAL A 136 -1.77 -4.16 -1.20
C VAL A 136 -0.58 -3.18 -1.41
N ALA A 137 0.51 -3.64 -2.03
CA ALA A 137 1.69 -2.87 -2.39
C ALA A 137 2.31 -2.08 -1.22
N ARG A 138 2.34 -2.67 -0.02
CA ARG A 138 3.08 -2.11 1.12
C ARG A 138 4.58 -2.32 0.96
N GLU A 139 5.38 -1.68 1.79
CA GLU A 139 6.83 -1.55 1.66
C GLU A 139 7.56 -2.88 1.39
N PRO A 140 7.27 -4.00 2.10
CA PRO A 140 7.93 -5.28 1.80
C PRO A 140 7.64 -5.77 0.38
N ASN A 141 6.42 -5.55 -0.10
CA ASN A 141 5.97 -5.97 -1.44
C ASN A 141 6.55 -5.08 -2.55
N VAL A 142 6.73 -3.78 -2.28
CA VAL A 142 7.51 -2.91 -3.18
C VAL A 142 8.92 -3.48 -3.30
N GLY A 143 9.59 -3.77 -2.18
CA GLY A 143 10.91 -4.40 -2.16
C GLY A 143 10.98 -5.69 -2.97
N LEU A 144 10.00 -6.59 -2.78
CA LEU A 144 9.89 -7.85 -3.51
C LEU A 144 9.83 -7.66 -5.03
N ILE A 145 8.97 -6.75 -5.50
CA ILE A 145 8.82 -6.48 -6.93
C ILE A 145 10.07 -5.81 -7.50
N MET A 146 10.70 -4.91 -6.75
CA MET A 146 11.93 -4.25 -7.17
C MET A 146 13.10 -5.22 -7.28
N ASP A 147 13.21 -6.16 -6.34
CA ASP A 147 14.23 -7.21 -6.36
C ASP A 147 14.03 -8.17 -7.55
N LYS A 148 12.79 -8.63 -7.77
CA LYS A 148 12.50 -9.64 -8.79
C LYS A 148 12.42 -9.11 -10.21
N TYR A 149 11.86 -7.91 -10.43
CA TYR A 149 11.62 -7.37 -11.79
C TYR A 149 12.40 -6.08 -12.08
N GLY A 150 12.83 -5.35 -11.06
CA GLY A 150 13.53 -4.07 -11.21
C GLY A 150 12.61 -2.85 -11.26
N PHE A 151 13.17 -1.69 -10.90
CA PHE A 151 12.40 -0.45 -10.73
C PHE A 151 11.73 0.07 -12.01
N HIS A 152 12.41 -0.04 -13.15
CA HIS A 152 11.89 0.44 -14.42
C HIS A 152 11.01 -0.58 -15.17
N SER A 153 10.75 -1.74 -14.55
CA SER A 153 9.91 -2.77 -15.15
C SER A 153 8.44 -2.35 -15.14
N PRO A 154 7.59 -2.94 -16.02
CA PRO A 154 6.15 -2.77 -15.94
C PRO A 154 5.57 -3.04 -14.54
N GLU A 155 6.03 -4.10 -13.87
CA GLU A 155 5.61 -4.49 -12.52
C GLU A 155 6.05 -3.46 -11.49
N GLY A 156 7.30 -2.97 -11.59
CA GLY A 156 7.84 -1.91 -10.75
C GLY A 156 6.97 -0.66 -10.82
N ARG A 157 6.61 -0.23 -12.04
CA ARG A 157 5.67 0.90 -12.22
C ARG A 157 4.30 0.61 -11.62
N GLY A 158 3.78 -0.59 -11.81
CA GLY A 158 2.50 -1.03 -11.28
C GLY A 158 2.45 -0.99 -9.75
N VAL A 159 3.42 -1.61 -9.07
CA VAL A 159 3.47 -1.64 -7.60
C VAL A 159 3.66 -0.23 -7.03
N MET A 160 4.46 0.63 -7.68
CA MET A 160 4.66 2.02 -7.23
C MET A 160 3.39 2.85 -7.36
N ALA A 161 2.59 2.63 -8.42
CA ALA A 161 1.31 3.29 -8.56
C ALA A 161 0.39 2.94 -7.39
N ILE A 162 0.25 1.65 -7.04
CA ILE A 162 -0.59 1.21 -5.92
C ILE A 162 0.00 1.62 -4.58
N TYR A 163 1.32 1.68 -4.44
CA TYR A 163 1.95 2.21 -3.23
C TYR A 163 1.52 3.66 -2.98
N ILE A 164 1.63 4.53 -3.99
CA ILE A 164 1.28 5.95 -3.90
C ILE A 164 -0.24 6.12 -3.72
N PHE A 165 -1.04 5.62 -4.66
CA PHE A 165 -2.49 5.77 -4.63
C PHE A 165 -3.13 5.06 -3.45
N GLY A 166 -2.65 3.86 -3.12
CA GLY A 166 -3.11 3.09 -1.98
C GLY A 166 -2.84 3.81 -0.67
N THR A 167 -1.71 4.51 -0.51
CA THR A 167 -1.45 5.27 0.73
C THR A 167 -2.39 6.46 0.89
N VAL A 168 -2.75 7.11 -0.21
CA VAL A 168 -3.68 8.26 -0.25
C VAL A 168 -5.12 7.82 0.03
N PHE A 169 -5.62 6.89 -0.77
CA PHE A 169 -7.03 6.51 -0.76
C PHE A 169 -7.33 5.36 0.20
N GLY A 170 -6.34 4.51 0.47
CA GLY A 170 -6.50 3.34 1.32
C GLY A 170 -6.83 3.70 2.76
N ALA A 171 -6.23 4.75 3.33
CA ALA A 171 -6.57 5.17 4.70
C ALA A 171 -8.04 5.65 4.80
N VAL A 172 -8.50 6.43 3.81
CA VAL A 172 -9.89 6.89 3.73
C VAL A 172 -10.84 5.71 3.55
N PHE A 173 -10.53 4.80 2.62
CA PHE A 173 -11.35 3.63 2.33
C PHE A 173 -11.43 2.69 3.54
N MET A 174 -10.28 2.39 4.17
CA MET A 174 -10.19 1.48 5.31
C MET A 174 -10.89 2.04 6.54
N GLY A 175 -10.79 3.36 6.79
CA GLY A 175 -11.55 4.02 7.85
C GLY A 175 -13.07 3.86 7.65
N LEU A 176 -13.56 4.20 6.47
CA LEU A 176 -14.99 4.09 6.17
C LEU A 176 -15.50 2.65 6.22
N ILE A 177 -14.83 1.73 5.52
CA ILE A 177 -15.33 0.37 5.35
C ILE A 177 -15.24 -0.45 6.65
N SER A 178 -14.25 -0.19 7.50
CA SER A 178 -14.08 -0.93 8.76
C SER A 178 -15.23 -0.66 9.72
N GLY A 179 -15.54 0.62 9.99
CA GLY A 179 -16.68 1.00 10.85
C GLY A 179 -18.03 0.59 10.25
N PHE A 180 -18.17 0.70 8.93
CA PHE A 180 -19.41 0.28 8.24
C PHE A 180 -19.64 -1.23 8.31
N LEU A 181 -18.64 -2.06 7.97
CA LEU A 181 -18.80 -3.52 8.01
C LEU A 181 -19.00 -4.03 9.44
N ALA A 182 -18.32 -3.45 10.43
CA ALA A 182 -18.47 -3.83 11.83
C ALA A 182 -19.86 -3.53 12.41
N THR A 183 -20.60 -2.59 11.82
CA THR A 183 -21.95 -2.24 12.28
C THR A 183 -23.06 -2.99 11.56
N ILE A 184 -22.85 -3.44 10.32
CA ILE A 184 -23.89 -4.13 9.52
C ILE A 184 -23.77 -5.66 9.51
N THR A 185 -22.61 -6.20 9.88
CA THR A 185 -22.38 -7.64 9.90
C THR A 185 -22.47 -8.19 11.32
N PRO A 186 -22.90 -9.46 11.51
CA PRO A 186 -22.96 -10.08 12.83
C PRO A 186 -21.58 -10.54 13.35
N LEU A 187 -20.48 -9.99 12.81
CA LEU A 187 -19.12 -10.38 13.16
C LEU A 187 -18.60 -9.54 14.33
N SER A 188 -17.65 -10.09 15.10
CA SER A 188 -17.04 -9.38 16.22
C SER A 188 -16.26 -8.15 15.75
N PRO A 189 -16.38 -6.98 16.43
CA PRO A 189 -15.54 -5.81 16.16
C PRO A 189 -14.03 -6.12 16.21
N LEU A 190 -13.61 -7.07 17.05
CA LEU A 190 -12.20 -7.48 17.13
C LEU A 190 -11.72 -8.22 15.89
N SER A 191 -12.60 -8.89 15.15
CA SER A 191 -12.25 -9.48 13.85
C SER A 191 -11.94 -8.40 12.83
N PHE A 192 -12.66 -7.28 12.85
CA PHE A 192 -12.35 -6.11 12.03
C PHE A 192 -11.09 -5.38 12.50
N ALA A 193 -10.84 -5.35 13.82
CA ALA A 193 -9.60 -4.82 14.36
C ALA A 193 -8.40 -5.63 13.84
N MET A 194 -8.47 -6.96 13.84
CA MET A 194 -7.44 -7.80 13.19
C MET A 194 -7.33 -7.51 11.69
N ALA A 195 -8.46 -7.45 10.97
CA ALA A 195 -8.45 -7.15 9.54
C ALA A 195 -7.88 -5.77 9.19
N SER A 196 -7.86 -4.82 10.13
CA SER A 196 -7.26 -3.49 9.92
C SER A 196 -5.73 -3.52 9.83
N GLY A 197 -5.09 -4.55 10.39
CA GLY A 197 -3.65 -4.70 10.40
C GLY A 197 -3.12 -5.25 9.08
N ILE A 198 -3.19 -4.45 8.01
CA ILE A 198 -2.81 -4.84 6.63
C ILE A 198 -1.35 -4.54 6.28
N GLY A 199 -0.51 -4.29 7.28
CA GLY A 199 0.89 -3.89 7.11
C GLY A 199 1.07 -2.41 6.71
N SER A 200 0.14 -1.55 7.10
CA SER A 200 0.22 -0.10 6.93
C SER A 200 -0.24 0.63 8.18
N GLY A 201 0.69 1.34 8.84
CA GLY A 201 0.37 2.07 10.06
C GLY A 201 -0.73 3.14 9.86
N SER A 202 -0.71 3.84 8.72
CA SER A 202 -1.71 4.85 8.39
C SER A 202 -3.11 4.27 8.18
N MET A 203 -3.21 3.19 7.40
CA MET A 203 -4.51 2.55 7.15
C MET A 203 -5.05 1.82 8.37
N MET A 204 -4.16 1.17 9.14
CA MET A 204 -4.49 0.55 10.42
C MET A 204 -5.06 1.61 11.37
N ALA A 205 -4.38 2.76 11.54
CA ALA A 205 -4.86 3.83 12.41
C ALA A 205 -6.23 4.40 11.99
N ALA A 206 -6.47 4.54 10.68
CA ALA A 206 -7.76 5.01 10.18
C ALA A 206 -8.89 4.00 10.44
N ALA A 207 -8.66 2.72 10.15
CA ALA A 207 -9.63 1.65 10.38
C ALA A 207 -9.88 1.40 11.87
N SER A 208 -8.83 1.30 12.69
CA SER A 208 -8.98 1.12 14.14
C SER A 208 -9.63 2.34 14.79
N GLY A 209 -9.30 3.56 14.39
CA GLY A 209 -9.98 4.78 14.86
C GLY A 209 -11.48 4.78 14.54
N SER A 210 -11.87 4.24 13.39
CA SER A 210 -13.28 4.06 13.02
C SER A 210 -13.99 3.04 13.89
N LEU A 211 -13.33 1.92 14.18
CA LEU A 211 -13.86 0.90 15.08
C LEU A 211 -13.97 1.42 16.53
N VAL A 212 -12.99 2.18 17.02
CA VAL A 212 -13.04 2.79 18.35
C VAL A 212 -14.20 3.78 18.45
N ALA A 213 -14.45 4.57 17.41
CA ALA A 213 -15.58 5.49 17.38
C ALA A 213 -16.93 4.75 17.42
N ALA A 214 -17.04 3.61 16.74
CA ALA A 214 -18.25 2.77 16.74
C ALA A 214 -18.40 1.93 18.02
N PHE A 215 -17.29 1.51 18.64
CA PHE A 215 -17.26 0.62 19.81
C PHE A 215 -16.28 1.13 20.89
N PRO A 216 -16.57 2.27 21.56
CA PRO A 216 -15.64 2.89 22.50
C PRO A 216 -15.27 2.00 23.70
N SER A 217 -16.18 1.11 24.11
CA SER A 217 -15.95 0.19 25.23
C SER A 217 -14.87 -0.87 24.96
N MET A 218 -14.47 -1.05 23.70
CA MET A 218 -13.48 -2.04 23.26
C MET A 218 -12.19 -1.40 22.77
N GLU A 219 -11.95 -0.11 23.08
CA GLU A 219 -10.84 0.66 22.54
C GLU A 219 -9.47 -0.01 22.72
N SER A 220 -9.17 -0.46 23.95
CA SER A 220 -7.90 -1.12 24.28
C SER A 220 -7.67 -2.36 23.43
N ASP A 221 -8.72 -3.17 23.27
CA ASP A 221 -8.65 -4.45 22.57
C ASP A 221 -8.55 -4.23 21.06
N ILE A 222 -9.31 -3.27 20.52
CA ILE A 222 -9.25 -2.89 19.11
C ILE A 222 -7.83 -2.45 18.74
N LEU A 223 -7.23 -1.54 19.52
CA LEU A 223 -5.89 -1.04 19.26
C LEU A 223 -4.83 -2.13 19.40
N ALA A 224 -4.97 -3.01 20.39
CA ALA A 224 -4.05 -4.13 20.60
C ALA A 224 -4.09 -5.14 19.44
N PHE A 225 -5.29 -5.59 19.06
CA PHE A 225 -5.48 -6.55 17.97
C PHE A 225 -5.04 -5.96 16.61
N ALA A 226 -5.40 -4.71 16.33
CA ALA A 226 -4.98 -4.01 15.13
C ALA A 226 -3.45 -3.87 15.03
N GLY A 227 -2.80 -3.43 16.12
CA GLY A 227 -1.36 -3.25 16.19
C GLY A 227 -0.59 -4.56 16.03
N ALA A 228 -1.00 -5.60 16.77
CA ALA A 228 -0.41 -6.93 16.67
C ALA A 228 -0.55 -7.50 15.26
N SER A 229 -1.75 -7.42 14.68
CA SER A 229 -1.99 -7.85 13.31
C SER A 229 -1.13 -7.09 12.30
N ASN A 230 -1.00 -5.77 12.43
CA ASN A 230 -0.23 -4.96 11.50
C ASN A 230 1.27 -5.33 11.52
N LEU A 231 1.82 -5.59 12.71
CA LEU A 231 3.20 -6.05 12.86
C LEU A 231 3.39 -7.44 12.25
N LEU A 232 2.42 -8.33 12.45
CA LEU A 232 2.44 -9.65 11.84
C LEU A 232 2.37 -9.56 10.32
N SER A 233 1.41 -8.84 9.73
CA SER A 233 1.28 -8.72 8.27
C SER A 233 2.47 -8.04 7.60
N LEU A 234 3.18 -7.12 8.27
CA LEU A 234 4.46 -6.60 7.77
C LEU A 234 5.49 -7.72 7.59
N SER A 235 5.46 -8.72 8.48
CA SER A 235 6.44 -9.80 8.57
C SER A 235 6.02 -11.03 7.75
N THR A 236 4.84 -11.57 8.02
CA THR A 236 4.28 -12.78 7.37
C THR A 236 3.79 -12.52 5.95
N GLY A 237 3.23 -11.33 5.69
CA GLY A 237 2.68 -10.96 4.39
C GLY A 237 3.72 -10.92 3.28
N LEU A 238 4.99 -10.60 3.61
CA LEU A 238 6.10 -10.69 2.66
C LEU A 238 6.33 -12.14 2.22
N TYR A 239 6.42 -13.08 3.17
CA TYR A 239 6.61 -14.50 2.85
C TYR A 239 5.41 -15.08 2.09
N MET A 240 4.20 -14.71 2.49
CA MET A 240 2.98 -15.08 1.77
C MET A 240 3.03 -14.60 0.31
N SER A 241 3.51 -13.37 0.09
CA SER A 241 3.64 -12.79 -1.25
C SER A 241 4.76 -13.46 -2.07
N ILE A 242 5.90 -13.78 -1.45
CA ILE A 242 7.02 -14.48 -2.12
C ILE A 242 6.58 -15.88 -2.59
N PHE A 243 6.02 -16.68 -1.67
CA PHE A 243 5.79 -18.10 -1.93
C PHE A 243 4.47 -18.39 -2.63
N ILE A 244 3.44 -17.56 -2.41
CA ILE A 244 2.09 -17.83 -2.89
C ILE A 244 1.57 -16.67 -3.74
N GLY A 245 1.50 -15.45 -3.20
CA GLY A 245 0.81 -14.33 -3.83
C GLY A 245 1.33 -13.97 -5.22
N LEU A 246 2.64 -13.77 -5.36
CA LEU A 246 3.23 -13.39 -6.64
C LEU A 246 3.22 -14.53 -7.68
N PRO A 247 3.63 -15.78 -7.35
CA PRO A 247 3.47 -16.92 -8.26
C PRO A 247 2.01 -17.14 -8.71
N LEU A 248 1.05 -17.02 -7.79
CA LEU A 248 -0.37 -17.14 -8.09
C LEU A 248 -0.82 -16.05 -9.07
N THR A 249 -0.43 -14.80 -8.81
CA THR A 249 -0.76 -13.65 -9.66
C THR A 249 -0.19 -13.82 -11.07
N GLU A 250 1.05 -14.28 -11.21
CA GLU A 250 1.64 -14.57 -12.52
C GLU A 250 0.85 -15.64 -13.28
N LYS A 251 0.50 -16.74 -12.61
CA LYS A 251 -0.24 -17.85 -13.21
C LYS A 251 -1.64 -17.40 -13.63
N MET A 252 -2.36 -16.67 -12.77
CA MET A 252 -3.69 -16.14 -13.09
C MET A 252 -3.64 -15.13 -14.24
N TYR A 253 -2.63 -14.26 -14.27
CA TYR A 253 -2.45 -13.30 -15.37
C TYR A 253 -2.24 -14.02 -16.71
N GLN A 254 -1.43 -15.08 -16.72
CA GLN A 254 -1.23 -15.90 -17.92
C GLN A 254 -2.53 -16.55 -18.40
N LEU A 255 -3.36 -17.07 -17.49
CA LEU A 255 -4.66 -17.66 -17.84
C LEU A 255 -5.60 -16.61 -18.46
N LEU A 256 -5.79 -15.47 -17.78
CA LEU A 256 -6.68 -14.39 -18.22
C LEU A 256 -6.25 -13.75 -19.55
N THR A 257 -4.95 -13.68 -19.82
CA THR A 257 -4.42 -13.09 -21.07
C THR A 257 -4.31 -14.09 -22.22
N ARG A 258 -4.25 -15.40 -21.92
CA ARG A 258 -4.27 -16.46 -22.94
C ARG A 258 -5.63 -16.54 -23.63
N GLU A 259 -6.73 -16.40 -22.88
CA GLU A 259 -8.08 -16.37 -23.44
C GLU A 259 -8.25 -15.21 -24.44
N LYS A 260 -7.80 -14.00 -24.10
CA LYS A 260 -7.83 -12.84 -25.00
C LYS A 260 -7.05 -13.03 -26.32
N LYS A 261 -5.94 -13.78 -26.30
CA LYS A 261 -5.17 -14.09 -27.53
C LYS A 261 -5.91 -15.07 -28.44
N THR A 262 -6.67 -15.99 -27.86
CA THR A 262 -7.48 -16.96 -28.63
C THR A 262 -8.68 -16.26 -29.26
N THR A 263 -9.39 -15.40 -28.52
CA THR A 263 -10.58 -14.67 -29.00
C THR A 263 -10.26 -13.71 -30.16
N LYS A 264 -9.17 -12.94 -30.07
CA LYS A 264 -8.74 -12.06 -31.18
C LYS A 264 -8.43 -12.81 -32.47
N LYS A 265 -7.90 -14.03 -32.35
CA LYS A 265 -7.58 -14.88 -33.51
C LYS A 265 -8.82 -15.46 -34.19
N THR A 266 -9.97 -15.45 -33.52
CA THR A 266 -11.25 -15.93 -34.07
C THR A 266 -12.06 -14.80 -34.68
N GLU A 267 -11.84 -13.55 -34.25
CA GLU A 267 -12.47 -12.35 -34.84
C GLU A 267 -11.74 -11.83 -36.10
N GLU A 268 -10.48 -12.22 -36.30
CA GLU A 268 -9.67 -11.86 -37.47
C GLU A 268 -9.66 -12.94 -38.59
N VAL A 269 -10.52 -13.98 -38.49
CA VAL A 269 -10.68 -15.07 -39.49
C VAL A 269 -12.05 -15.03 -40.12
#